data_AF-A0A7S0G1M9-F1
#
_entry.id   AF-A0A7S0G1M9-F1
#
_cell.length_a   1.000
_cell.length_b   1.000
_cell.length_c   1.000
_cell.angle_alpha   90.00
_cell.angle_beta   90.00
_cell.angle_gamma   90.00
#
_symmetry.space_group_name_H-M   'P 1'
#
loop_
_entity.id
_entity.type
_entity.pdbx_description
1 polymer ?
#
loop_
_entity_poly.entity_id
_entity_poly.type
_entity_poly.pdbx_seq_one_letter_code
_entity_poly.pdbx_strand_id
1 'polypeptide(L)'
;LPKLQPPTIDEIGNCDVVKVEEIGSTRCIIFKQEQEGSRVATIVVRGSTTNMQEDVERCVDDAVHNYRGMSRDPRFVAGAGASEIEVARFVDKMGEKAPGLDQYAIRKFAEALQIIPRVLSQNSGQDPGVMLSNLMAAHEGNNPYVGVDIDEGTVCNAMD
;
A
#
# COMPACT_ATOMS: atom_id res chain seq x y z
N LEU A 1 -19.80 -22.49 33.98
CA LEU A 1 -20.99 -22.03 33.22
C LEU A 1 -21.10 -20.52 33.41
N PRO A 2 -21.27 -19.74 32.33
CA PRO A 2 -21.53 -18.31 32.47
C PRO A 2 -22.80 -18.10 33.31
N LYS A 3 -22.71 -17.27 34.36
CA LYS A 3 -23.83 -16.95 35.25
C LYS A 3 -24.61 -15.78 34.66
N LEU A 4 -25.88 -16.00 34.34
CA LEU A 4 -26.82 -14.93 33.95
C LEU A 4 -27.24 -14.18 35.21
N GLN A 5 -26.46 -13.16 35.59
CA GLN A 5 -26.76 -12.24 36.68
C GLN A 5 -26.81 -10.80 36.12
N PRO A 6 -27.57 -9.88 36.74
CA PRO A 6 -27.53 -8.47 36.36
C PRO A 6 -26.10 -7.93 36.41
N PRO A 7 -25.66 -7.17 35.39
CA PRO A 7 -24.33 -6.60 35.39
C PRO A 7 -24.17 -5.60 36.53
N THR A 8 -22.98 -5.59 37.11
CA THR A 8 -22.53 -4.57 38.07
C THR A 8 -22.28 -3.25 37.36
N ILE A 9 -22.24 -2.14 38.11
CA ILE A 9 -22.00 -0.80 37.54
C ILE A 9 -20.67 -0.75 36.76
N ASP A 10 -19.65 -1.48 37.24
CA ASP A 10 -18.33 -1.53 36.61
C ASP A 10 -18.30 -2.36 35.31
N GLU A 11 -19.32 -3.19 35.06
CA GLU A 11 -19.47 -3.98 33.84
C GLU A 11 -20.25 -3.23 32.72
N ILE A 12 -20.79 -2.04 33.02
CA ILE A 12 -21.63 -1.26 32.11
C ILE A 12 -20.80 -0.12 31.49
N GLY A 13 -20.77 -0.04 30.15
CA GLY A 13 -20.16 1.07 29.42
C GLY A 13 -21.10 2.26 29.24
N ASN A 14 -20.56 3.41 28.85
CA ASN A 14 -21.31 4.64 28.57
C ASN A 14 -21.27 4.98 27.07
N CYS A 15 -22.34 5.58 26.55
CA CYS A 15 -22.44 6.05 25.17
C CYS A 15 -23.30 7.31 25.11
N ASP A 16 -22.88 8.30 24.34
CA ASP A 16 -23.58 9.59 24.25
C ASP A 16 -24.87 9.48 23.43
N VAL A 17 -24.81 8.75 22.32
CA VAL A 17 -25.92 8.66 21.37
C VAL A 17 -26.13 7.21 20.95
N VAL A 18 -27.34 6.71 21.20
CA VAL A 18 -27.81 5.42 20.69
C VAL A 18 -29.03 5.68 19.81
N LYS A 19 -28.94 5.31 18.53
CA LYS A 19 -30.05 5.46 17.57
C LYS A 19 -30.18 4.25 16.67
N VAL A 20 -31.39 4.03 16.18
CA VAL A 20 -31.65 3.03 15.13
C VAL A 20 -31.71 3.76 13.80
N GLU A 21 -30.89 3.33 12.85
CA GLU A 21 -30.93 3.84 11.47
C GLU A 21 -31.09 2.67 10.50
N GLU A 22 -31.74 2.95 9.37
CA GLU A 22 -31.87 1.98 8.30
C GLU A 22 -30.77 2.22 7.25
N ILE A 23 -29.88 1.24 7.11
CA ILE A 23 -28.79 1.27 6.14
C ILE A 23 -29.02 0.15 5.14
N GLY A 24 -29.40 0.51 3.90
CA GLY A 24 -29.61 -0.47 2.82
C GLY A 24 -30.68 -1.51 3.18
N SER A 25 -31.84 -1.05 3.64
CA SER A 25 -32.97 -1.89 4.07
C SER A 25 -32.70 -2.76 5.31
N THR A 26 -31.55 -2.59 5.98
CA THR A 26 -31.21 -3.27 7.23
C THR A 26 -31.27 -2.28 8.38
N ARG A 27 -31.99 -2.63 9.45
CA ARG A 27 -32.02 -1.82 10.68
C ARG A 27 -30.75 -2.05 11.48
N CYS A 28 -29.96 -1.00 11.65
CA CYS A 28 -28.71 -0.99 12.39
C CYS A 28 -28.87 -0.15 13.66
N ILE A 29 -28.32 -0.65 14.78
CA ILE A 29 -28.22 0.12 16.02
C ILE A 29 -26.84 0.79 16.02
N ILE A 30 -26.83 2.11 16.01
CA ILE A 30 -25.62 2.92 15.99
C ILE A 30 -25.35 3.45 17.40
N PHE A 31 -24.20 3.06 17.93
CA PHE A 31 -23.60 3.65 19.12
C PHE A 31 -22.59 4.70 18.66
N LYS A 32 -22.82 5.95 19.04
CA LYS A 32 -21.94 7.07 18.69
C LYS A 32 -21.51 7.78 19.98
N GLN A 33 -20.21 7.97 20.10
CA GLN A 33 -19.58 8.74 21.16
C GLN A 33 -19.12 10.06 20.55
N GLU A 34 -19.74 11.17 20.98
CA GLU A 34 -19.49 12.51 20.45
C GLU A 34 -18.40 13.24 21.26
N GLN A 35 -18.27 12.90 22.55
CA GLN A 35 -17.21 13.42 23.39
C GLN A 35 -16.25 12.31 23.80
N GLU A 36 -14.95 12.65 23.81
CA GLU A 36 -13.81 11.75 23.98
C GLU A 36 -13.53 10.80 22.80
N GLY A 37 -12.25 10.69 22.43
CA GLY A 37 -11.78 9.89 21.31
C GLY A 37 -12.04 8.41 21.53
N SER A 38 -13.13 7.91 20.94
CA SER A 38 -13.39 6.48 20.88
C SER A 38 -12.17 5.78 20.29
N ARG A 39 -11.68 4.75 21.00
CA ARG A 39 -10.59 3.89 20.54
C ARG A 39 -11.04 2.94 19.42
N VAL A 40 -12.33 2.92 19.13
CA VAL A 40 -12.97 2.03 18.17
C VAL A 40 -13.77 2.87 17.17
N ALA A 41 -13.57 2.60 15.90
CA ALA A 41 -14.38 3.13 14.81
C ALA A 41 -14.96 1.95 14.02
N THR A 42 -16.14 2.15 13.43
CA THR A 42 -16.77 1.19 12.54
C THR A 42 -16.97 1.83 11.17
N ILE A 43 -16.43 1.21 10.13
CA ILE A 43 -16.61 1.64 8.74
C ILE A 43 -17.66 0.72 8.12
N VAL A 44 -18.72 1.30 7.56
CA VAL A 44 -19.78 0.54 6.89
C VAL A 44 -19.55 0.59 5.38
N VAL A 45 -19.16 -0.55 4.80
CA VAL A 45 -18.97 -0.71 3.37
C VAL A 45 -20.29 -1.13 2.70
N ARG A 46 -20.62 -0.51 1.57
CA ARG A 46 -21.75 -0.90 0.72
C ARG A 46 -21.29 -1.07 -0.72
N GLY A 47 -21.80 -2.11 -1.37
CA GLY A 47 -21.50 -2.42 -2.76
C GLY A 47 -22.68 -3.09 -3.44
N SER A 48 -22.71 -3.03 -4.77
CA SER A 48 -23.79 -3.58 -5.61
C SER A 48 -23.79 -5.12 -5.64
N THR A 49 -22.63 -5.74 -5.42
CA THR A 49 -22.44 -7.19 -5.32
C THR A 49 -21.61 -7.52 -4.08
N THR A 50 -21.72 -8.75 -3.57
CA THR A 50 -20.90 -9.21 -2.45
C THR A 50 -19.42 -9.15 -2.78
N ASN A 51 -19.02 -9.54 -4.00
CA ASN A 51 -17.63 -9.47 -4.44
C ASN A 51 -17.06 -8.05 -4.35
N MET A 52 -17.82 -7.04 -4.79
CA MET A 52 -17.39 -5.65 -4.71
C MET A 52 -17.25 -5.18 -3.25
N GLN A 53 -18.13 -5.65 -2.36
CA GLN A 53 -18.03 -5.34 -0.92
C GLN A 53 -16.77 -5.95 -0.32
N GLU A 54 -16.47 -7.21 -0.63
CA GLU A 54 -15.25 -7.89 -0.17
C GLU A 54 -13.98 -7.21 -0.69
N ASP A 55 -13.97 -6.76 -1.95
CA ASP A 55 -12.83 -6.05 -2.53
C ASP A 55 -12.59 -4.70 -1.83
N VAL A 56 -13.66 -3.94 -1.55
CA VAL A 56 -13.55 -2.66 -0.82
C VAL A 56 -13.15 -2.88 0.64
N GLU A 57 -13.68 -3.91 1.29
CA GLU A 57 -13.28 -4.30 2.65
C GLU A 57 -11.77 -4.58 2.71
N ARG A 58 -11.24 -5.38 1.77
CA ARG A 58 -9.81 -5.66 1.68
C ARG A 58 -8.98 -4.40 1.47
N CYS A 59 -9.40 -3.51 0.56
CA CYS A 59 -8.71 -2.24 0.34
C CYS A 59 -8.67 -1.36 1.59
N VAL A 60 -9.77 -1.31 2.36
CA VAL A 60 -9.81 -0.57 3.63
C VAL A 60 -8.90 -1.21 4.66
N ASP A 61 -8.90 -2.55 4.75
CA ASP A 61 -8.07 -3.27 5.71
C ASP A 61 -6.57 -3.08 5.39
N ASP A 62 -6.17 -3.17 4.12
CA ASP A 62 -4.80 -2.88 3.67
C ASP A 62 -4.39 -1.42 3.98
N ALA A 63 -5.29 -0.45 3.76
CA ALA A 63 -5.02 0.95 4.07
C ALA A 63 -4.81 1.19 5.57
N VAL A 64 -5.63 0.57 6.42
CA VAL A 64 -5.49 0.66 7.88
C VAL A 64 -4.19 0.00 8.34
N HIS A 65 -3.84 -1.15 7.78
CA HIS A 65 -2.56 -1.82 8.07
C HIS A 65 -1.35 -0.98 7.64
N ASN A 66 -1.40 -0.35 6.47
CA ASN A 66 -0.37 0.57 6.00
C ASN A 66 -0.23 1.77 6.95
N TYR A 67 -1.32 2.43 7.31
CA TYR A 67 -1.31 3.56 8.24
C TYR A 67 -0.74 3.18 9.62
N ARG A 68 -1.08 1.98 10.12
CA ARG A 68 -0.52 1.43 11.36
C ARG A 68 1.00 1.23 11.25
N GLY A 69 1.49 0.75 10.10
CA GLY A 69 2.92 0.64 9.81
C GLY A 69 3.60 2.02 9.83
N MET A 70 3.02 2.99 9.13
CA MET A 70 3.50 4.38 9.07
C MET A 70 3.57 5.04 10.44
N SER A 71 2.59 4.76 11.31
CA SER A 71 2.56 5.27 12.69
C SER A 71 3.71 4.73 13.55
N ARG A 72 4.38 3.65 13.14
CA ARG A 72 5.52 3.05 13.84
C ARG A 72 6.86 3.46 13.23
N ASP A 73 6.94 3.54 11.90
CA ASP A 73 8.14 3.95 11.17
C ASP A 73 7.78 4.94 10.06
N PRO A 74 8.24 6.20 10.14
CA PRO A 74 7.90 7.23 9.16
C PRO A 74 8.84 7.27 7.94
N ARG A 75 9.69 6.24 7.73
CA ARG A 75 10.60 6.19 6.58
C ARG A 75 9.89 5.64 5.35
N PHE A 76 9.86 6.42 4.28
CA PHE A 76 9.25 6.06 3.00
C PHE A 76 10.29 5.96 1.89
N VAL A 77 9.92 5.20 0.86
CA VAL A 77 10.69 5.05 -0.38
C VAL A 77 9.76 5.36 -1.56
N ALA A 78 10.33 5.78 -2.69
CA ALA A 78 9.54 6.12 -3.87
C ALA A 78 8.90 4.87 -4.49
N GLY A 79 7.64 4.99 -4.89
CA GLY A 79 6.88 3.90 -5.51
C GLY A 79 7.16 3.72 -7.00
N ALA A 80 6.18 3.15 -7.71
CA ALA A 80 6.16 3.05 -9.18
C ALA A 80 7.42 2.43 -9.83
N GLY A 81 8.13 1.55 -9.11
CA GLY A 81 9.36 0.92 -9.60
C GLY A 81 10.64 1.75 -9.40
N ALA A 82 10.56 2.98 -8.88
CA ALA A 82 11.71 3.86 -8.67
C ALA A 82 12.72 3.25 -7.68
N SER A 83 12.22 2.75 -6.55
CA SER A 83 13.05 2.11 -5.53
C SER A 83 13.77 0.87 -6.07
N GLU A 84 13.08 0.04 -6.84
CA GLU A 84 13.63 -1.16 -7.45
C GLU A 84 14.73 -0.82 -8.47
N ILE A 85 14.55 0.22 -9.28
CA ILE A 85 15.57 0.69 -10.23
C ILE A 85 16.80 1.23 -9.51
N GLU A 86 16.63 2.01 -8.43
CA GLU A 86 17.79 2.54 -7.70
C GLU A 86 18.59 1.42 -7.03
N VAL A 87 17.91 0.43 -6.44
CA VAL A 87 18.57 -0.75 -5.88
C VAL A 87 19.23 -1.58 -6.97
N ALA A 88 18.57 -1.79 -8.12
CA ALA A 88 19.16 -2.49 -9.26
C ALA A 88 20.45 -1.82 -9.74
N ARG A 89 20.44 -0.50 -9.92
CA ARG A 89 21.61 0.30 -10.30
C ARG A 89 22.74 0.16 -9.28
N PHE A 90 22.42 0.23 -7.99
CA PHE A 90 23.42 0.08 -6.93
C PHE A 90 24.06 -1.31 -6.95
N VAL A 91 23.25 -2.37 -7.07
CA VAL A 91 23.71 -3.75 -7.09
C VAL A 91 24.51 -4.05 -8.36
N ASP A 92 24.11 -3.56 -9.53
CA ASP A 92 24.86 -3.76 -10.78
C ASP A 92 26.26 -3.14 -10.69
N LYS A 93 26.38 -1.92 -10.14
CA LYS A 93 27.67 -1.26 -9.85
C LYS A 93 28.53 -2.03 -8.84
N MET A 94 27.91 -2.71 -7.88
CA MET A 94 28.65 -3.61 -6.99
C MET A 94 29.15 -4.84 -7.74
N GLY A 95 28.34 -5.38 -8.65
CA GLY A 95 28.70 -6.49 -9.53
C GLY A 95 29.91 -6.18 -10.40
N GLU A 96 30.01 -4.97 -10.95
CA GLU A 96 31.20 -4.53 -11.72
C GLU A 96 32.50 -4.58 -10.93
N LYS A 97 32.44 -4.36 -9.61
CA LYS A 97 33.59 -4.35 -8.72
C LYS A 97 33.92 -5.74 -8.14
N ALA A 98 33.00 -6.69 -8.27
CA ALA A 98 33.15 -8.03 -7.72
C ALA A 98 34.11 -8.86 -8.60
N PRO A 99 35.12 -9.52 -8.03
CA PRO A 99 36.00 -10.40 -8.79
C PRO A 99 35.36 -11.79 -9.01
N GLY A 100 35.69 -12.41 -10.14
CA GLY A 100 35.37 -13.82 -10.39
C GLY A 100 33.94 -14.07 -10.87
N LEU A 101 33.43 -15.27 -10.60
CA LEU A 101 32.13 -15.72 -11.11
C LEU A 101 30.94 -15.04 -10.41
N ASP A 102 31.12 -14.54 -9.20
CA ASP A 102 30.07 -13.91 -8.41
C ASP A 102 29.52 -12.63 -9.08
N GLN A 103 30.35 -11.95 -9.89
CA GLN A 103 29.92 -10.81 -10.70
C GLN A 103 28.67 -11.14 -11.53
N TYR A 104 28.62 -12.31 -12.18
CA TYR A 104 27.49 -12.67 -13.02
C TYR A 104 26.20 -12.85 -12.22
N ALA A 105 26.31 -13.47 -11.04
CA ALA A 105 25.17 -13.67 -10.15
C ALA A 105 24.62 -12.34 -9.61
N ILE A 106 25.51 -11.44 -9.18
CA ILE A 106 25.14 -10.11 -8.66
C ILE A 106 24.41 -9.30 -9.74
N ARG A 107 24.96 -9.27 -10.96
CA ARG A 107 24.33 -8.54 -12.07
C ARG A 107 23.00 -9.14 -12.49
N LYS A 108 22.84 -10.47 -12.44
CA LYS A 108 21.55 -11.11 -12.69
C LYS A 108 20.52 -10.82 -11.60
N PHE A 109 20.94 -10.65 -10.35
CA PHE A 109 20.06 -10.18 -9.29
C PHE A 109 19.61 -8.73 -9.54
N ALA A 110 20.51 -7.84 -9.96
CA ALA A 110 20.16 -6.48 -10.34
C ALA A 110 19.15 -6.44 -11.49
N GLU A 111 19.32 -7.28 -12.52
CA GLU A 111 18.37 -7.41 -13.62
C GLU A 111 17.00 -7.91 -13.15
N ALA A 112 16.97 -8.86 -12.20
CA ALA A 112 15.72 -9.40 -11.66
C ALA A 112 14.86 -8.35 -10.95
N LEU A 113 15.48 -7.35 -10.29
CA LEU A 113 14.76 -6.25 -9.64
C LEU A 113 13.99 -5.38 -10.64
N GLN A 114 14.40 -5.35 -11.91
CA GLN A 114 13.72 -4.59 -12.97
C GLN A 114 12.37 -5.20 -13.38
N ILE A 115 11.98 -6.35 -12.83
CA ILE A 115 10.71 -7.00 -13.17
C ILE A 115 9.50 -6.15 -12.81
N ILE A 116 9.55 -5.40 -11.69
CA ILE A 116 8.42 -4.58 -11.25
C ILE A 116 8.11 -3.46 -12.27
N PRO A 117 9.04 -2.54 -12.59
CA PRO A 117 8.78 -1.50 -13.60
C PRO A 117 8.51 -2.09 -14.99
N ARG A 118 9.10 -3.24 -15.34
CA ARG A 118 8.81 -3.95 -16.60
C ARG A 118 7.35 -4.38 -16.68
N VAL A 119 6.83 -5.01 -15.62
CA VAL A 119 5.46 -5.50 -15.56
C VAL A 119 4.47 -4.34 -15.48
N LEU A 120 4.79 -3.26 -14.74
CA LEU A 120 3.98 -2.05 -14.73
C LEU A 120 3.84 -1.47 -16.15
N SER A 121 4.97 -1.28 -16.84
CA SER A 121 4.97 -0.82 -18.24
C SER A 121 4.13 -1.73 -19.15
N GLN A 122 4.32 -3.05 -19.04
CA GLN A 122 3.62 -4.01 -19.88
C GLN A 122 2.10 -4.01 -19.62
N ASN A 123 1.68 -3.96 -18.36
CA ASN A 123 0.27 -3.94 -17.97
C ASN A 123 -0.41 -2.63 -18.39
N SER A 124 0.35 -1.53 -18.45
CA SER A 124 -0.12 -0.23 -18.94
C SER A 124 -0.03 -0.07 -20.46
N GLY A 125 0.36 -1.12 -21.19
CA GLY A 125 0.46 -1.11 -22.66
C GLY A 125 1.66 -0.35 -23.23
N GLN A 126 2.63 0.01 -22.39
CA GLN A 126 3.85 0.73 -22.76
C GLN A 126 4.98 -0.24 -23.10
N ASP A 127 5.92 0.16 -23.98
CA ASP A 127 7.10 -0.65 -24.31
C ASP A 127 8.06 -0.73 -23.11
N PRO A 128 8.24 -1.91 -22.48
CA PRO A 128 9.09 -2.03 -21.31
C PRO A 128 10.57 -1.76 -21.60
N GLY A 129 11.04 -1.97 -22.83
CA GLY A 129 12.41 -1.67 -23.23
C GLY A 129 12.69 -0.17 -23.23
N VAL A 130 11.76 0.62 -23.77
CA VAL A 130 11.84 2.09 -23.77
C VAL A 130 11.70 2.63 -22.35
N MET A 131 10.72 2.13 -21.59
CA MET A 131 10.47 2.58 -20.22
C MET A 131 11.67 2.33 -19.30
N LEU A 132 12.23 1.12 -19.33
CA LEU A 132 13.41 0.80 -18.51
C LEU A 132 14.63 1.64 -18.92
N SER A 133 14.82 1.89 -20.21
CA SER A 133 15.92 2.75 -20.68
C SER A 133 15.80 4.18 -20.14
N ASN A 134 14.59 4.73 -20.14
CA ASN A 134 14.31 6.07 -19.62
C ASN A 134 14.52 6.13 -18.09
N LEU A 135 14.04 5.12 -17.36
CA LEU A 135 14.24 5.02 -15.91
C LEU A 135 15.74 4.93 -15.56
N MET A 136 16.49 4.05 -16.22
CA MET A 136 17.93 3.92 -15.96
C MET A 136 18.68 5.22 -16.24
N ALA A 137 18.36 5.90 -17.35
CA ALA A 137 18.95 7.21 -17.68
C ALA A 137 18.63 8.29 -16.62
N ALA A 138 17.39 8.32 -16.12
CA ALA A 138 16.99 9.27 -15.07
C ALA A 138 17.72 9.02 -13.74
N HIS A 139 17.86 7.75 -13.34
CA HIS A 139 18.57 7.35 -12.13
C HIS A 139 20.09 7.54 -12.25
N GLU A 140 20.67 7.41 -13.45
CA GLU A 140 22.06 7.79 -13.70
C GLU A 140 22.31 9.28 -13.45
N GLY A 141 21.33 10.14 -13.77
CA GLY A 141 21.32 11.57 -13.47
C GLY A 141 21.15 11.92 -11.98
N ASN A 142 21.22 10.95 -11.06
CA ASN A 142 20.99 11.10 -9.61
C ASN A 142 19.59 11.62 -9.26
N ASN A 143 18.57 11.21 -10.02
CA ASN A 143 17.18 11.37 -9.61
C ASN A 143 16.60 10.02 -9.17
N PRO A 144 16.72 9.63 -7.88
CA PRO A 144 16.36 8.30 -7.40
C PRO A 144 14.85 8.09 -7.23
N TYR A 145 14.05 9.13 -7.49
CA TYR A 145 12.60 9.13 -7.26
C TYR A 145 11.80 8.93 -8.53
N VAL A 146 12.45 8.64 -9.67
CA VAL A 146 11.77 8.55 -10.95
C VAL A 146 11.14 7.17 -11.14
N GLY A 147 9.83 7.12 -11.32
CA GLY A 147 9.06 5.90 -11.50
C GLY A 147 8.31 5.85 -12.83
N VAL A 148 7.57 4.78 -13.03
CA VAL A 148 6.68 4.58 -14.19
C VAL A 148 5.40 5.38 -13.99
N ASP A 149 5.10 6.27 -14.95
CA ASP A 149 3.78 6.88 -15.06
C ASP A 149 2.88 5.98 -15.91
N ILE A 150 1.85 5.39 -15.29
CA ILE A 150 0.92 4.50 -15.97
C ILE A 150 -0.15 5.24 -16.78
N ASP A 151 -0.40 6.52 -16.47
CA ASP A 151 -1.45 7.32 -17.09
C ASP A 151 -0.91 8.07 -18.31
N GLU A 152 0.26 8.72 -18.16
CA GLU A 152 0.92 9.43 -19.26
C GLU A 152 1.77 8.50 -20.14
N GLY A 153 2.12 7.31 -19.64
CA GLY A 153 3.01 6.39 -20.34
C GLY A 153 4.47 6.87 -20.39
N THR A 154 4.84 7.77 -19.49
CA THR A 154 6.17 8.38 -19.39
C THR A 154 6.81 8.04 -18.05
N VAL A 155 7.83 8.81 -17.65
CA VAL A 155 8.42 8.71 -16.32
C VAL A 155 7.95 9.89 -15.48
N CYS A 156 7.62 9.65 -14.22
CA CYS A 156 7.18 10.68 -13.27
C CYS A 156 8.06 10.69 -12.01
N ASN A 157 7.96 11.75 -11.21
CA ASN A 157 8.50 11.75 -9.87
C ASN A 157 7.54 11.00 -8.94
N ALA A 158 7.93 9.81 -8.49
CA ALA A 158 7.12 8.91 -7.67
C ALA A 158 7.08 9.27 -6.17
N MET A 159 7.57 10.45 -5.81
CA MET A 159 7.37 11.07 -4.49
C MET A 159 6.26 12.13 -4.48
N ASP A 160 5.88 12.64 -5.66
CA ASP A 160 4.82 13.63 -5.82
C ASP A 160 3.44 12.96 -5.85
#